data_AF-A0A429RHW2-F1
#
_entry.id   AF-A0A429RHW2-F1
#
_cell.length_a   1.000
_cell.length_b   1.000
_cell.length_c   1.000
_cell.angle_alpha   90.00
_cell.angle_beta   90.00
_cell.angle_gamma   90.00
#
_symmetry.space_group_name_H-M   'P 1'
#
loop_
_entity.id
_entity.type
_entity.pdbx_description
1 polymer ?
#
loop_
_entity_poly.entity_id
_entity_poly.type
_entity_poly.pdbx_seq_one_letter_code
_entity_poly.pdbx_strand_id
1 'polypeptide(L)'
;MLIVHSPADGEVERFDFRSVRTSEASIITGLVSADLNWQQVKQRLADEDPDVLRAVAFVIKKRSHPSLRIADFDPLVGELGVRLDRKEVEEWAEIAAERIAETELPAEVIEMSLSTILDEADDTDHARETIQRLLAGKSAAAPAAATPVSDPSTTEESTSSAASTSDSSPTSSTSTEAGSTT
;
A
#
# COMPACT_ATOMS: atom_id res chain seq x y z
N MET A 1 -1.68 -3.63 1.88
CA MET A 1 -1.44 -5.07 2.02
C MET A 1 -2.67 -5.76 1.51
N LEU A 2 -2.50 -6.60 0.50
CA LEU A 2 -3.57 -7.33 -0.13
C LEU A 2 -3.51 -8.78 0.31
N ILE A 3 -4.66 -9.34 0.68
CA ILE A 3 -4.81 -10.78 0.86
C ILE A 3 -5.36 -11.33 -0.43
N VAL A 4 -4.64 -12.25 -1.04
CA VAL A 4 -5.03 -12.91 -2.29
C VAL A 4 -5.56 -14.29 -1.95
N HIS A 5 -6.78 -14.57 -2.41
CA HIS A 5 -7.40 -15.89 -2.34
C HIS A 5 -7.45 -16.50 -3.73
N SER A 6 -6.66 -17.55 -3.96
CA SER A 6 -6.52 -18.24 -5.24
C SER A 6 -7.03 -19.68 -5.14
N PRO A 7 -8.36 -19.89 -5.13
CA PRO A 7 -8.93 -21.23 -5.06
C PRO A 7 -8.60 -22.05 -6.31
N ALA A 8 -8.37 -23.36 -6.17
CA ALA A 8 -7.97 -24.22 -7.29
C ALA A 8 -8.91 -24.19 -8.50
N ASP A 9 -10.22 -24.07 -8.24
CA ASP A 9 -11.28 -24.13 -9.27
C ASP A 9 -12.09 -22.82 -9.39
N GLY A 10 -11.52 -21.68 -8.99
CA GLY A 10 -12.25 -20.41 -8.94
C GLY A 10 -11.47 -19.19 -9.42
N GLU A 11 -12.14 -18.04 -9.41
CA GLU A 11 -11.51 -16.76 -9.69
C GLU A 11 -10.67 -16.29 -8.50
N VAL A 12 -9.52 -15.68 -8.81
CA VAL A 12 -8.65 -15.08 -7.78
C VAL A 12 -9.34 -13.85 -7.19
N GLU A 13 -9.58 -13.89 -5.89
CA GLU A 13 -10.16 -12.78 -5.14
C GLU A 13 -9.06 -12.00 -4.43
N ARG A 14 -9.21 -10.68 -4.35
CA ARG A 14 -8.29 -9.78 -3.65
C ARG A 14 -9.03 -9.02 -2.57
N PHE A 15 -8.48 -9.04 -1.37
CA PHE A 15 -9.05 -8.36 -0.22
C PHE A 15 -8.06 -7.33 0.33
N ASP A 16 -8.44 -6.06 0.32
CA ASP A 16 -7.62 -4.99 0.89
C ASP A 16 -7.79 -4.94 2.41
N PHE A 17 -6.73 -5.27 3.13
CA PHE A 17 -6.70 -5.21 4.59
C PHE A 17 -6.85 -3.78 5.13
N ARG A 18 -6.43 -2.76 4.39
CA ARG A 18 -6.58 -1.35 4.78
C ARG A 18 -8.05 -0.91 4.74
N SER A 19 -8.89 -1.63 4.01
CA SER A 19 -10.34 -1.39 3.94
C SER A 19 -11.13 -1.91 5.14
N VAL A 20 -10.48 -2.62 6.08
CA VAL A 20 -11.13 -3.18 7.28
C VAL A 20 -11.65 -2.05 8.19
N ARG A 21 -12.93 -2.15 8.56
CA ARG A 21 -13.61 -1.19 9.44
C ARG A 21 -13.31 -1.50 10.91
N THR A 22 -13.47 -0.51 11.79
CA THR A 22 -13.26 -0.70 13.23
C THR A 22 -14.11 -1.83 13.84
N SER A 23 -15.36 -1.97 13.41
CA SER A 23 -16.24 -3.07 13.87
C SER A 23 -15.76 -4.43 13.38
N GLU A 24 -15.24 -4.50 12.16
CA GLU A 24 -14.68 -5.72 11.57
C GLU A 24 -13.37 -6.11 12.24
N ALA A 25 -12.51 -5.15 12.58
CA ALA A 25 -11.28 -5.38 13.34
C ALA A 25 -11.56 -6.08 14.68
N SER A 26 -12.62 -5.65 15.39
CA SER A 26 -13.07 -6.30 16.62
C SER A 26 -13.54 -7.75 16.38
N ILE A 27 -14.31 -7.97 15.32
CA ILE A 27 -14.78 -9.32 14.92
C ILE A 27 -13.59 -10.23 14.58
N ILE A 28 -12.65 -9.75 13.76
CA ILE A 28 -11.44 -10.50 13.36
C ILE A 28 -10.65 -10.90 14.60
N THR A 29 -10.42 -9.97 15.52
CA THR A 29 -9.71 -10.24 16.77
C THR A 29 -10.40 -11.35 17.56
N GLY A 30 -11.72 -11.27 17.74
CA GLY A 30 -12.50 -12.30 18.44
C GLY A 30 -12.55 -13.65 17.72
N LEU A 31 -12.44 -13.69 16.39
CA LEU A 31 -12.38 -14.92 15.61
C LEU A 31 -11.04 -15.65 15.76
N VAL A 32 -9.93 -14.91 15.84
CA VAL A 32 -8.58 -15.50 15.96
C VAL A 32 -8.30 -15.90 17.40
N SER A 33 -8.40 -14.96 18.35
CA SER A 33 -8.28 -15.24 19.78
C SER A 33 -8.71 -14.02 20.61
N ALA A 34 -9.46 -14.27 21.69
CA ALA A 34 -9.96 -13.23 22.58
C ALA A 34 -8.84 -12.43 23.30
N ASP A 35 -7.63 -12.98 23.39
CA ASP A 35 -6.49 -12.37 24.08
C ASP A 35 -5.61 -11.52 23.16
N LEU A 36 -5.84 -11.55 21.85
CA LEU A 36 -5.08 -10.75 20.91
C LEU A 36 -5.59 -9.32 20.87
N ASN A 37 -4.69 -8.36 20.67
CA ASN A 37 -5.04 -7.01 20.28
C ASN A 37 -4.85 -6.80 18.78
N TRP A 38 -5.41 -5.71 18.25
CA TRP A 38 -5.37 -5.41 16.82
C TRP A 38 -3.95 -5.26 16.25
N GLN A 39 -2.98 -4.78 17.04
CA GLN A 39 -1.60 -4.66 16.55
C GLN A 39 -0.95 -6.04 16.38
N GLN A 40 -1.23 -6.98 17.29
CA GLN A 40 -0.77 -8.36 17.14
C GLN A 40 -1.41 -9.04 15.93
N VAL A 41 -2.68 -8.75 15.62
CA VAL A 41 -3.33 -9.23 14.40
C VAL A 41 -2.60 -8.73 13.16
N LYS A 42 -2.25 -7.43 13.10
CA LYS A 42 -1.48 -6.87 11.97
C LYS A 42 -0.11 -7.55 11.80
N GLN A 43 0.58 -7.79 12.91
CA GLN A 43 1.88 -8.46 12.88
C GLN A 43 1.75 -9.88 12.37
N ARG A 44 0.82 -10.67 12.92
CA ARG A 44 0.57 -12.04 12.49
C ARG A 44 0.08 -12.13 11.04
N LEU A 45 -0.64 -11.11 10.55
CA LEU A 45 -0.99 -11.03 9.14
C LEU A 45 0.26 -10.87 8.25
N ALA A 46 1.22 -10.03 8.66
CA ALA A 46 2.49 -9.88 7.95
C ALA A 46 3.35 -11.16 7.98
N ASP A 47 3.22 -11.96 9.06
CA ASP A 47 3.85 -13.28 9.19
C ASP A 47 3.07 -14.40 8.45
N GLU A 48 2.07 -14.05 7.64
CA GLU A 48 1.19 -14.96 6.89
C GLU A 48 0.49 -16.01 7.76
N ASP A 49 0.07 -15.65 8.97
CA ASP A 49 -0.65 -16.55 9.87
C ASP A 49 -1.99 -17.02 9.25
N PRO A 50 -2.20 -18.33 9.03
CA PRO A 50 -3.38 -18.84 8.33
C PRO A 50 -4.71 -18.48 9.01
N ASP A 51 -4.76 -18.45 10.34
CA ASP A 51 -5.98 -18.14 11.08
C ASP A 51 -6.35 -16.67 10.87
N VAL A 52 -5.34 -15.79 10.86
CA VAL A 52 -5.53 -14.36 10.62
C VAL A 52 -5.92 -14.09 9.17
N LEU A 53 -5.23 -14.69 8.20
CA LEU A 53 -5.54 -14.57 6.78
C LEU A 53 -6.99 -14.99 6.50
N ARG A 54 -7.39 -16.15 7.03
CA ARG A 54 -8.75 -16.68 6.91
C ARG A 54 -9.77 -15.75 7.55
N ALA A 55 -9.53 -15.28 8.76
CA ALA A 55 -10.46 -14.41 9.47
C ALA A 55 -10.68 -13.08 8.74
N VAL A 56 -9.61 -12.44 8.26
CA VAL A 56 -9.71 -11.18 7.51
C VAL A 56 -10.44 -11.39 6.18
N ALA A 57 -10.01 -12.37 5.38
CA ALA A 57 -10.64 -12.66 4.09
C ALA A 57 -12.12 -12.99 4.25
N PHE A 58 -12.48 -13.81 5.24
CA PHE A 58 -13.86 -14.11 5.59
C PHE A 58 -14.69 -12.85 5.88
N VAL A 59 -14.20 -11.98 6.77
CA VAL A 59 -14.94 -10.78 7.20
C VAL A 59 -15.16 -9.83 6.04
N ILE A 60 -14.17 -9.64 5.15
CA ILE A 60 -14.32 -8.81 3.96
C ILE A 60 -15.28 -9.47 2.96
N LYS A 61 -15.16 -10.77 2.69
CA LYS A 61 -16.03 -11.52 1.76
C LYS A 61 -17.49 -11.56 2.22
N LYS A 62 -17.72 -11.57 3.53
CA LYS A 62 -19.07 -11.52 4.12
C LYS A 62 -19.85 -10.24 3.77
N ARG A 63 -19.18 -9.16 3.36
CA ARG A 63 -19.85 -7.93 2.88
C ARG A 63 -20.73 -8.18 1.65
N SER A 64 -20.23 -8.98 0.70
CA SER A 64 -20.98 -9.39 -0.49
C SER A 64 -21.77 -10.68 -0.28
N HIS A 65 -21.42 -11.49 0.72
CA HIS A 65 -22.09 -12.75 1.07
C HIS A 65 -22.51 -12.79 2.55
N PRO A 66 -23.58 -12.06 2.96
CA PRO A 66 -23.93 -11.92 4.38
C PRO A 66 -24.29 -13.24 5.09
N SER A 67 -24.77 -14.23 4.34
CA SER A 67 -25.10 -15.57 4.83
C SER A 67 -23.88 -16.47 5.06
N LEU A 68 -22.69 -16.08 4.58
CA LEU A 68 -21.46 -16.86 4.73
C LEU A 68 -21.12 -17.05 6.22
N ARG A 69 -20.87 -18.30 6.61
CA ARG A 69 -20.38 -18.66 7.94
C ARG A 69 -18.90 -18.95 7.88
N ILE A 70 -18.18 -18.69 8.97
CA ILE A 70 -16.73 -18.90 9.03
C ILE A 70 -16.37 -20.39 8.81
N ALA A 71 -17.20 -21.30 9.31
CA ALA A 71 -17.04 -22.74 9.12
C ALA A 71 -17.16 -23.20 7.66
N ASP A 72 -17.87 -22.42 6.83
CA ASP A 72 -18.04 -22.71 5.40
C ASP A 72 -16.92 -22.08 4.55
N PHE A 73 -16.14 -21.16 5.12
CA PHE A 73 -15.00 -20.53 4.48
C PHE A 73 -13.71 -21.12 5.02
N ASP A 74 -13.25 -22.20 4.40
CA ASP A 74 -12.09 -23.00 4.81
C ASP A 74 -11.14 -23.23 3.62
N PRO A 75 -10.46 -22.17 3.14
CA PRO A 75 -9.49 -22.31 2.06
C PRO A 75 -8.28 -23.13 2.51
N LEU A 76 -7.61 -23.79 1.56
CA LEU A 76 -6.35 -24.48 1.84
C LEU A 76 -5.28 -23.47 2.23
N VAL A 77 -4.30 -23.90 3.02
CA VAL A 77 -3.22 -23.02 3.53
C VAL A 77 -2.47 -22.31 2.40
N GLY A 78 -2.31 -22.94 1.23
CA GLY A 78 -1.68 -22.33 0.06
C GLY A 78 -2.60 -21.50 -0.83
N GLU A 79 -3.90 -21.45 -0.56
CA GLU A 79 -4.87 -20.67 -1.34
C GLU A 79 -4.97 -19.22 -0.83
N LEU A 80 -4.55 -18.94 0.40
CA LEU A 80 -4.44 -17.58 0.94
C LEU A 80 -2.98 -17.16 1.03
N GLY A 81 -2.69 -15.94 0.60
CA GLY A 81 -1.36 -15.35 0.76
C GLY A 81 -1.41 -13.84 0.82
N VAL A 82 -0.32 -13.22 1.24
CA VAL A 82 -0.18 -11.77 1.27
C VAL A 82 0.56 -11.31 0.01
N ARG A 83 0.10 -10.18 -0.54
CA ARG A 83 0.77 -9.46 -1.61
C ARG A 83 0.88 -7.98 -1.28
N LEU A 84 1.97 -7.38 -1.72
CA LEU A 84 2.22 -5.95 -1.58
C LEU A 84 1.44 -5.19 -2.64
N ASP A 85 0.70 -4.17 -2.19
CA ASP A 85 0.11 -3.21 -3.12
C ASP A 85 1.17 -2.24 -3.68
N ARG A 86 0.81 -1.48 -4.72
CA ARG A 86 1.74 -0.53 -5.37
C ARG A 86 2.39 0.44 -4.37
N LYS A 87 1.61 0.93 -3.40
CA LYS A 87 2.11 1.86 -2.40
C LYS A 87 3.12 1.18 -1.47
N GLU A 88 2.89 -0.07 -1.08
CA GLU A 88 3.84 -0.84 -0.27
C GLU A 88 5.11 -1.19 -1.03
N VAL A 89 5.00 -1.45 -2.33
CA VAL A 89 6.17 -1.63 -3.20
C VAL A 89 7.00 -0.35 -3.27
N GLU A 90 6.37 0.82 -3.35
CA GLU A 90 7.06 2.12 -3.31
C GLU A 90 7.74 2.38 -1.95
N GLU A 91 7.04 2.14 -0.84
CA GLU A 91 7.60 2.28 0.52
C GLU A 91 8.78 1.32 0.74
N TRP A 92 8.65 0.07 0.29
CA TRP A 92 9.75 -0.90 0.32
C TRP A 92 10.94 -0.42 -0.52
N ALA A 93 10.69 0.14 -1.70
CA ALA A 93 11.71 0.64 -2.61
C ALA A 93 12.49 1.83 -2.02
N GLU A 94 11.81 2.73 -1.29
CA GLU A 94 12.44 3.84 -0.57
C GLU A 94 13.42 3.32 0.50
N ILE A 95 12.97 2.38 1.34
CA ILE A 95 13.81 1.75 2.37
C ILE A 95 14.99 0.99 1.73
N ALA A 96 14.75 0.31 0.60
CA ALA A 96 15.80 -0.38 -0.13
C ALA A 96 16.83 0.60 -0.70
N ALA A 97 16.40 1.75 -1.22
CA ALA A 97 17.29 2.78 -1.76
C ALA A 97 18.25 3.32 -0.69
N GLU A 98 17.75 3.60 0.51
CA GLU A 98 18.57 4.05 1.64
C GLU A 98 19.65 3.03 1.98
N ARG A 99 19.27 1.75 2.13
CA ARG A 99 20.22 0.66 2.42
C ARG A 99 21.26 0.47 1.31
N ILE A 100 20.84 0.60 0.05
CA ILE A 100 21.73 0.49 -1.11
C ILE A 100 22.74 1.63 -1.13
N ALA A 101 22.33 2.85 -0.75
CA ALA A 101 23.23 4.00 -0.67
C ALA A 101 24.29 3.82 0.43
N GLU A 102 23.95 3.14 1.52
CA GLU A 102 24.87 2.82 2.62
C GLU A 102 25.81 1.63 2.31
N THR A 103 25.52 0.83 1.28
CA THR A 103 26.22 -0.43 1.03
C THR A 103 27.00 -0.45 -0.28
N GLU A 104 28.30 -0.77 -0.20
CA GLU A 104 29.18 -0.97 -1.37
C GLU A 104 29.09 -2.39 -1.96
N LEU A 105 27.86 -2.87 -2.25
CA LEU A 105 27.68 -4.14 -2.95
C LEU A 105 27.70 -3.97 -4.48
N PRO A 106 28.18 -5.00 -5.22
CA PRO A 106 28.07 -5.05 -6.68
C PRO A 106 26.61 -4.93 -7.13
N ALA A 107 26.39 -4.31 -8.30
CA ALA A 107 25.05 -4.08 -8.85
C ALA A 107 24.24 -5.38 -9.02
N GLU A 108 24.90 -6.47 -9.41
CA GLU A 108 24.29 -7.80 -9.61
C GLU A 108 23.72 -8.37 -8.30
N VAL A 109 24.39 -8.16 -7.17
CA VAL A 109 23.93 -8.63 -5.85
C VAL A 109 22.71 -7.83 -5.40
N ILE A 110 22.68 -6.55 -5.72
CA ILE A 110 21.55 -5.66 -5.41
C ILE A 110 20.35 -6.02 -6.27
N GLU A 111 20.53 -6.22 -7.57
CA GLU A 111 19.46 -6.65 -8.47
C GLU A 111 18.85 -7.97 -8.01
N MET A 112 19.69 -8.97 -7.68
CA MET A 112 19.22 -10.24 -7.13
C MET A 112 18.42 -10.05 -5.83
N SER A 113 18.91 -9.22 -4.91
CA SER A 113 18.22 -8.95 -3.64
C SER A 113 16.89 -8.21 -3.85
N LEU A 114 16.86 -7.29 -4.82
CA LEU A 114 15.67 -6.52 -5.13
C LEU A 114 14.61 -7.37 -5.86
N SER A 115 15.03 -8.38 -6.63
CA SER A 115 14.13 -9.22 -7.42
C SER A 115 13.15 -10.05 -6.58
N THR A 116 13.46 -10.32 -5.30
CA THR A 116 12.57 -11.03 -4.36
C THR A 116 11.20 -10.36 -4.25
N ILE A 117 11.13 -9.03 -4.35
CA ILE A 117 9.87 -8.29 -4.26
C ILE A 117 8.90 -8.61 -5.39
N LEU A 118 9.39 -9.13 -6.53
CA LEU A 118 8.55 -9.46 -7.68
C LEU A 118 7.58 -10.61 -7.39
N ASP A 119 7.99 -11.55 -6.53
CA ASP A 119 7.17 -12.68 -6.12
C ASP A 119 6.14 -12.27 -5.05
N GLU A 120 6.41 -11.19 -4.32
CA GLU A 120 5.56 -10.65 -3.26
C GLU A 120 4.61 -9.55 -3.74
N ALA A 121 4.87 -8.92 -4.88
CA ALA A 121 4.04 -7.84 -5.42
C ALA A 121 2.75 -8.37 -6.07
N ASP A 122 1.62 -7.68 -5.82
CA ASP A 122 0.38 -7.95 -6.57
C ASP A 122 0.47 -7.45 -8.02
N ASP A 123 1.20 -6.36 -8.23
CA ASP A 123 1.50 -5.79 -9.55
C ASP A 123 3.00 -5.93 -9.87
N THR A 124 3.34 -7.07 -10.48
CA THR A 124 4.72 -7.41 -10.83
C THR A 124 5.33 -6.43 -11.83
N ASP A 125 4.53 -5.84 -12.73
CA ASP A 125 5.03 -4.89 -13.72
C ASP A 125 5.42 -3.57 -13.06
N HIS A 126 4.58 -3.06 -12.17
CA HIS A 126 4.91 -1.87 -11.37
C HIS A 126 6.13 -2.11 -10.47
N ALA A 127 6.24 -3.30 -9.85
CA ALA A 127 7.42 -3.65 -9.06
C ALA A 127 8.70 -3.67 -9.91
N ARG A 128 8.65 -4.22 -11.13
CA ARG A 128 9.78 -4.23 -12.06
C ARG A 128 10.21 -2.82 -12.46
N GLU A 129 9.25 -1.96 -12.80
CA GLU A 129 9.54 -0.54 -13.12
C GLU A 129 10.21 0.19 -11.94
N THR A 130 9.75 -0.08 -10.72
CA THR A 130 10.32 0.50 -9.50
C THR A 130 11.74 0.02 -9.25
N ILE A 131 12.04 -1.27 -9.40
CA ILE A 131 13.42 -1.80 -9.31
C ILE A 131 14.33 -1.16 -10.36
N GLN A 132 13.87 -1.06 -11.62
CA GLN A 132 14.66 -0.44 -12.69
C GLN A 132 14.99 1.02 -12.37
N ARG A 133 14.05 1.77 -11.80
CA ARG A 133 14.26 3.16 -11.36
C ARG A 133 15.34 3.25 -10.27
N LEU A 134 15.32 2.35 -9.29
CA LEU A 134 16.34 2.29 -8.23
C LEU A 134 17.73 1.99 -8.78
N LEU A 135 17.84 0.98 -9.65
CA LEU A 135 19.13 0.59 -10.25
C LEU A 135 19.69 1.70 -11.16
N ALA A 136 18.82 2.37 -11.93
CA ALA A 136 19.21 3.52 -12.73
C ALA A 136 19.71 4.69 -11.88
N GLY A 137 19.06 4.95 -10.72
CA GLY A 137 19.50 5.96 -9.76
C GLY A 137 20.90 5.69 -9.19
N LYS A 138 21.21 4.43 -8.85
CA LYS A 138 22.57 4.03 -8.43
C LYS A 138 23.59 4.15 -9.55
N SER A 139 23.24 3.74 -10.76
CA SER A 139 24.15 3.82 -11.92
C SER A 139 24.41 5.26 -12.36
N ALA A 140 23.45 6.17 -12.20
CA ALA A 140 23.61 7.59 -12.51
C ALA A 140 24.50 8.34 -11.50
N ALA A 141 24.74 7.75 -10.31
CA ALA A 141 25.63 8.32 -9.29
C ALA A 141 27.14 8.20 -9.63
N ALA A 142 27.51 7.68 -10.80
CA ALA A 142 28.86 7.78 -11.35
C ALA A 142 28.82 8.35 -12.78
N PRO A 143 29.07 9.66 -12.92
CA PRO A 143 30.38 10.04 -13.44
C PRO A 143 31.09 11.11 -12.62
N ALA A 144 32.41 10.96 -12.59
CA ALA A 144 33.39 11.87 -12.03
C ALA A 144 33.24 13.32 -12.52
N ALA A 145 33.49 14.24 -11.58
CA ALA A 145 34.18 15.52 -11.77
C ALA A 145 34.08 16.20 -13.14
N ALA A 146 33.17 17.18 -13.23
CA ALA A 146 33.43 18.40 -13.97
C ALA A 146 32.92 19.57 -13.13
N THR A 147 33.87 20.28 -12.50
CA THR A 147 33.67 21.59 -11.90
C THR A 147 33.25 22.60 -12.98
N PRO A 148 32.13 23.33 -12.83
CA PRO A 148 31.99 24.63 -13.46
C PRO A 148 32.35 25.69 -12.42
N VAL A 149 33.43 26.41 -12.75
CA VAL A 149 33.92 27.60 -12.08
C VAL A 149 32.81 28.66 -12.06
N SER A 150 32.52 29.19 -10.87
CA SER A 150 31.69 30.37 -10.67
C SER A 150 32.35 31.61 -11.29
N ASP A 151 31.55 32.49 -11.90
CA ASP A 151 31.63 33.91 -11.55
C ASP A 151 30.30 34.65 -11.80
N PRO A 152 30.00 35.72 -11.04
CA PRO A 152 28.69 36.36 -10.94
C PRO A 152 28.59 37.63 -11.80
N SER A 153 27.37 37.95 -12.25
CA SER A 153 27.03 39.33 -12.64
C SER A 153 25.54 39.63 -12.41
N THR A 154 25.34 40.36 -11.32
CA THR A 154 24.46 41.49 -11.02
C THR A 154 23.50 41.99 -12.12
N THR A 155 22.29 42.38 -11.69
CA THR A 155 21.65 43.73 -11.82
C THR A 155 20.15 43.65 -12.17
N GLU A 156 19.30 43.94 -11.17
CA GLU A 156 18.10 44.82 -11.16
C GLU A 156 16.95 44.57 -12.16
N GLU A 157 15.69 44.95 -11.98
CA GLU A 157 14.81 45.47 -10.93
C GLU A 157 13.45 45.70 -11.64
N SER A 158 12.33 45.69 -10.89
CA SER A 158 11.02 46.27 -11.29
C SER A 158 10.19 45.46 -12.33
N THR A 159 8.85 45.32 -12.26
CA THR A 159 7.78 46.19 -11.75
C THR A 159 6.49 45.39 -11.41
N SER A 160 5.86 45.83 -10.33
CA SER A 160 4.43 45.93 -9.97
C SER A 160 3.26 45.41 -10.88
N SER A 161 2.17 45.04 -10.17
CA SER A 161 0.72 45.05 -10.53
C SER A 161 0.17 43.78 -11.21
N ALA A 162 -1.03 43.26 -10.92
CA ALA A 162 -2.22 43.82 -10.26
C ALA A 162 -3.05 42.71 -9.59
N ALA A 163 -3.84 43.11 -8.59
CA ALA A 163 -4.93 42.33 -8.02
C ALA A 163 -6.04 42.07 -9.07
N SER A 164 -6.66 40.90 -9.02
CA SER A 164 -7.98 40.68 -9.59
C SER A 164 -8.79 39.80 -8.66
N THR A 165 -9.70 40.48 -7.97
CA THR A 165 -10.89 39.97 -7.32
C THR A 165 -11.88 39.45 -8.38
N SER A 166 -12.43 38.25 -8.19
CA SER A 166 -13.78 37.90 -8.66
C SER A 166 -14.26 36.71 -7.82
N ASP A 167 -15.11 36.91 -6.81
CA ASP A 167 -16.57 37.15 -6.82
C ASP A 167 -17.42 35.88 -7.02
N SER A 168 -18.23 35.60 -5.99
CA SER A 168 -19.58 35.00 -6.03
C SER A 168 -19.72 33.51 -6.45
N SER A 169 -20.53 32.64 -5.83
CA SER A 169 -21.65 32.78 -4.89
C SER A 169 -21.94 31.45 -4.15
N PRO A 170 -22.69 31.51 -3.03
CA PRO A 170 -23.19 30.36 -2.27
C PRO A 170 -24.53 29.83 -2.83
N THR A 171 -24.80 28.53 -2.67
CA THR A 171 -26.18 28.02 -2.72
C THR A 171 -26.47 27.16 -1.49
N SER A 172 -27.46 27.64 -0.73
CA SER A 172 -28.15 26.91 0.33
C SER A 172 -29.05 25.83 -0.26
N SER A 173 -29.24 24.74 0.48
CA SER A 173 -30.50 23.99 0.48
C SER A 173 -30.70 23.34 1.84
N THR A 174 -31.56 24.00 2.62
CA THR A 174 -32.34 23.50 3.74
C THR A 174 -33.37 22.48 3.25
N SER A 175 -33.69 21.48 4.10
CA SER A 175 -34.96 20.72 4.24
C SER A 175 -34.68 19.24 4.51
N THR A 176 -35.37 18.49 5.38
CA THR A 176 -36.50 18.76 6.28
C THR A 176 -36.56 17.63 7.32
N GLU A 177 -37.06 18.01 8.48
CA GLU A 177 -37.44 17.28 9.69
C GLU A 177 -38.47 16.14 9.49
N ALA A 178 -38.58 15.32 10.54
CA ALA A 178 -39.76 14.57 11.01
C ALA A 178 -39.99 13.13 10.50
N GLY A 179 -39.97 12.21 11.48
CA GLY A 179 -40.44 10.83 11.34
C GLY A 179 -40.42 10.12 12.70
N SER A 180 -41.23 10.61 13.64
CA SER A 180 -41.51 10.00 14.95
C SER A 180 -42.70 9.03 14.85
N THR A 181 -42.82 8.13 15.84
CA THR A 181 -43.90 7.15 16.15
C THR A 181 -43.87 5.84 15.33
N THR A 182 -44.03 4.65 15.92
CA THR A 182 -44.64 4.21 17.20
C THR A 182 -43.85 3.05 17.79
#